data_AF-A0A7X7AVX0-F1
#
_entry.id   AF-A0A7X7AVX0-F1
#
_cell.length_a   1.000
_cell.length_b   1.000
_cell.length_c   1.000
_cell.angle_alpha   90.00
_cell.angle_beta   90.00
_cell.angle_gamma   90.00
#
_symmetry.space_group_name_H-M   'P 1'
#
loop_
_entity.id
_entity.type
_entity.pdbx_description
1 polymer ?
#
loop_
_entity_poly.entity_id
_entity_poly.type
_entity_poly.pdbx_seq_one_letter_code
_entity_poly.pdbx_strand_id
1 'polypeptide(L)' 'MLQQADVASAPRVTVEEAWRHYGDGTAIFVDTRPQVSFAGGHIPGAISMPLSEIGRRLNELPREKLIIFY' A
#
# COMPACT_ATOMS: atom_id res chain seq x y z
N MET A 1 7.85 21.77 -8.98
CA MET A 1 7.55 21.60 -7.54
C MET A 1 6.39 20.64 -7.44
N LEU A 2 6.65 19.36 -7.12
CA LEU A 2 5.57 18.48 -6.68
C LEU A 2 5.18 18.98 -5.30
N GLN A 3 3.94 19.47 -5.13
CA GLN A 3 3.39 19.67 -3.81
C GLN A 3 3.53 18.34 -3.06
N GLN A 4 4.21 18.35 -1.92
CA GLN A 4 4.00 17.30 -0.94
C GLN A 4 2.52 17.38 -0.61
N ALA A 5 1.71 16.46 -1.14
CA ALA A 5 0.39 16.22 -0.59
C ALA A 5 0.65 15.99 0.90
N ASP A 6 0.01 16.80 1.74
CA ASP A 6 0.15 16.68 3.18
C ASP A 6 -0.05 15.21 3.53
N VAL A 7 0.98 14.57 4.10
CA VAL A 7 0.94 13.14 4.46
C VAL A 7 -0.20 12.87 5.45
N ALA A 8 -0.74 13.93 6.08
CA ALA A 8 -1.94 13.92 6.91
C ALA A 8 -3.28 13.87 6.13
N SER A 9 -3.28 14.00 4.80
CA SER A 9 -4.50 14.02 3.96
C SER A 9 -4.91 12.67 3.39
N ALA A 10 -3.99 11.69 3.38
CA ALA A 10 -4.36 10.33 2.97
C ALA A 10 -5.27 9.70 4.04
N PRO A 11 -6.45 9.18 3.68
CA PRO A 11 -7.32 8.49 4.62
C PRO A 11 -6.56 7.37 5.33
N ARG A 12 -6.75 7.26 6.65
CA ARG A 12 -6.17 6.20 7.47
C ARG A 12 -7.26 5.20 7.82
N VAL A 13 -6.87 3.93 7.89
CA VAL A 13 -7.72 2.82 8.33
C VAL A 13 -7.10 2.18 9.56
N THR A 14 -7.92 1.57 10.41
CA THR A 14 -7.40 0.71 11.47
C THR A 14 -6.91 -0.63 10.90
N VAL A 15 -6.16 -1.39 11.70
CA VAL A 15 -5.70 -2.73 11.31
C VAL A 15 -6.89 -3.67 11.10
N GLU A 16 -7.92 -3.56 11.94
CA GLU A 16 -9.13 -4.36 11.87
C GLU A 16 -9.92 -4.07 10.58
N GLU A 17 -10.05 -2.81 10.21
CA GLU A 17 -10.70 -2.39 8.96
C GLU A 17 -9.91 -2.88 7.73
N ALA A 18 -8.59 -2.69 7.75
CA ALA A 18 -7.72 -3.16 6.67
C ALA A 18 -7.82 -4.68 6.48
N TRP A 19 -7.81 -5.44 7.58
CA TRP A 19 -7.94 -6.89 7.55
C TRP A 19 -9.31 -7.34 7.03
N ARG A 20 -10.40 -6.66 7.44
CA ARG A 20 -11.75 -6.92 6.93
C ARG A 20 -11.81 -6.74 5.41
N HIS A 21 -11.36 -5.59 4.91
CA HIS A 21 -11.38 -5.31 3.47
C HIS A 21 -10.53 -6.29 2.66
N TYR A 22 -9.38 -6.70 3.20
CA TYR A 22 -8.53 -7.71 2.57
C TYR A 22 -9.21 -9.09 2.53
N GLY A 23 -9.80 -9.52 3.65
CA GLY A 23 -10.55 -10.78 3.73
C GLY A 23 -11.76 -10.83 2.79
N ASP A 24 -12.42 -9.68 2.59
CA ASP A 24 -13.54 -9.54 1.65
C ASP A 24 -13.07 -9.41 0.19
N GLY A 25 -11.76 -9.39 -0.07
CA GLY A 25 -11.18 -9.25 -1.41
C GLY A 25 -11.28 -7.84 -2.01
N THR A 26 -11.74 -6.86 -1.23
CA THR A 26 -11.98 -5.47 -1.64
C THR A 26 -10.77 -4.56 -1.50
N ALA A 27 -9.74 -4.99 -0.77
CA ALA A 27 -8.47 -4.27 -0.64
C ALA A 27 -7.26 -5.12 -1.06
N ILE A 28 -6.16 -4.43 -1.33
CA ILE A 28 -4.83 -5.02 -1.40
C ILE A 28 -3.85 -4.25 -0.53
N PHE A 29 -2.82 -4.95 -0.05
CA PHE A 29 -1.72 -4.36 0.70
C PHE A 29 -0.54 -4.07 -0.21
N VAL A 30 0.04 -2.87 -0.08
CA VAL A 30 1.25 -2.47 -0.78
C VAL A 30 2.30 -2.04 0.25
N ASP A 31 3.40 -2.78 0.32
CA ASP A 31 4.51 -2.50 1.23
C ASP A 31 5.47 -1.52 0.58
N THR A 32 5.63 -0.34 1.20
CA THR A 32 6.43 0.75 0.66
C THR A 32 7.87 0.77 1.17
N ARG A 33 8.21 -0.17 2.07
CA ARG A 33 9.54 -0.30 2.67
C ARG A 33 10.57 -0.81 1.66
N PRO A 34 11.87 -0.72 1.97
CA PRO A 34 12.92 -1.34 1.15
C PRO A 34 12.66 -2.83 0.93
N GLN A 35 13.02 -3.32 -0.27
CA GLN A 35 12.81 -4.72 -0.65
C GLN A 35 13.41 -5.72 0.34
N VAL A 36 14.55 -5.39 0.95
CA VAL A 36 15.19 -6.22 1.99
C VAL A 36 14.33 -6.39 3.23
N SER A 37 13.57 -5.36 3.63
CA SER A 37 12.64 -5.42 4.76
C SER A 37 11.41 -6.25 4.41
N PHE A 38 10.89 -6.11 3.19
CA PHE A 38 9.82 -6.96 2.67
C PHE A 38 10.25 -8.43 2.69
N ALA A 39 11.44 -8.75 2.14
CA ALA A 39 11.97 -10.12 2.12
C ALA A 39 12.17 -10.71 3.53
N GLY A 40 12.47 -9.88 4.53
CA GLY A 40 12.59 -10.30 5.93
C GLY A 40 11.26 -10.57 6.64
N GLY A 41 10.12 -10.16 6.06
CA GLY A 41 8.78 -10.38 6.61
C GLY A 41 7.80 -9.29 6.20
N HIS A 42 6.63 -9.70 5.73
CA HIS A 42 5.57 -8.83 5.23
C HIS A 42 4.19 -9.49 5.39
N ILE A 43 3.13 -8.72 5.19
CA ILE A 43 1.76 -9.24 5.21
C ILE A 43 1.58 -10.22 4.03
N PRO A 44 1.12 -11.47 4.25
CA PRO A 44 0.93 -12.43 3.17
C PRO A 44 0.02 -11.89 2.06
N GLY A 45 0.49 -11.95 0.81
CA GLY A 45 -0.24 -11.41 -0.36
C GLY A 45 -0.02 -9.92 -0.63
N ALA A 46 0.78 -9.23 0.19
CA ALA A 46 1.16 -7.85 -0.09
C ALA A 46 2.08 -7.74 -1.33
N ILE A 47 1.95 -6.64 -2.05
CA ILE A 47 2.82 -6.29 -3.18
C ILE A 47 3.98 -5.44 -2.66
N SER A 48 5.22 -5.81 -2.97
CA SER A 48 6.39 -4.96 -2.70
C SER A 48 6.49 -3.86 -3.76
N MET A 49 6.38 -2.61 -3.31
CA MET A 49 6.56 -1.43 -4.15
C MET A 49 7.28 -0.35 -3.34
N PRO A 50 8.63 -0.42 -3.26
CA PRO A 50 9.42 0.54 -2.50
C PRO A 50 9.05 1.98 -2.85
N LEU A 51 9.09 2.88 -1.86
CA LEU A 51 8.69 4.28 -2.02
C LEU A 51 9.34 4.99 -3.23
N SER A 52 10.59 4.64 -3.54
CA SER A 52 11.34 5.16 -4.70
C SER A 52 10.75 4.75 -6.06
N GLU A 53 9.94 3.70 -6.10
CA GLU A 53 9.36 3.14 -7.32
C GLU A 53 7.88 3.48 -7.51
N ILE A 54 7.17 3.86 -6.44
CA ILE A 54 5.71 4.07 -6.45
C ILE A 54 5.29 5.00 -7.59
N GLY A 55 5.95 6.16 -7.73
CA GLY A 55 5.57 7.15 -8.75
C GLY A 55 5.56 6.61 -10.18
N ARG A 56 6.39 5.60 -10.49
CA ARG A 56 6.45 4.97 -11.82
C ARG A 56 5.51 3.77 -11.95
N ARG A 57 5.17 3.12 -10.83
CA ARG A 57 4.49 1.82 -10.79
C ARG A 57 3.04 1.89 -10.32
N LEU A 58 2.53 3.06 -9.97
CA LEU A 58 1.12 3.24 -9.55
C LEU A 58 0.10 2.67 -10.55
N ASN A 59 0.41 2.67 -11.85
CA ASN A 59 -0.47 2.12 -12.88
C ASN A 59 -0.56 0.58 -12.88
N GLU A 60 0.31 -0.12 -12.13
CA GLU A 60 0.25 -1.57 -11.94
C GLU A 60 -0.82 -1.97 -10.91
N LEU A 61 -1.32 -1.03 -10.12
CA LEU A 61 -2.28 -1.30 -9.05
C LEU A 61 -3.72 -1.35 -9.60
N PRO A 62 -4.55 -2.30 -9.11
CA PRO A 62 -5.96 -2.38 -9.49
C PRO A 62 -6.70 -1.12 -9.05
N ARG A 63 -7.47 -0.50 -9.95
CA ARG A 63 -8.17 0.77 -9.67
C ARG A 63 -9.50 0.55 -8.96
N GLU A 64 -10.00 -0.68 -8.97
CA GLU A 64 -11.29 -1.08 -8.42
C GLU A 64 -11.20 -1.55 -6.97
N LYS A 65 -9.99 -1.63 -6.42
CA LYS A 65 -9.73 -2.06 -5.04
C LYS A 65 -9.20 -0.91 -4.19
N LEU A 66 -9.49 -0.98 -2.90
CA LEU A 66 -8.85 -0.12 -1.92
C LEU A 66 -7.36 -0.47 -1.83
N ILE A 67 -6.50 0.52 -2.03
CA ILE A 67 -5.05 0.36 -1.89
C ILE A 67 -4.64 0.79 -0.48
N ILE A 68 -4.07 -0.13 0.28
CA ILE A 68 -3.61 0.13 1.64
C ILE A 68 -2.08 0.07 1.65
N PHE A 69 -1.46 1.23 1.78
CA PHE A 69 -0.01 1.35 1.96
C PHE A 69 0.38 1.17 3.43
N TYR A 70 1.51 0.50 3.68
CA TYR A 70 2.11 0.38 5.01
C TYR A 70 3.64 0.39 4.95
#